data_AF-A0A1G7LRA4-F1
#
_entry.id   AF-A0A1G7LRA4-F1
#
_cell.length_a   1.000
_cell.length_b   1.000
_cell.length_c   1.000
_cell.angle_alpha   90.00
_cell.angle_beta   90.00
_cell.angle_gamma   90.00
#
_symmetry.space_group_name_H-M   'P 1'
#
loop_
_entity.id
_entity.type
_entity.pdbx_description
1 polymer ?
#
loop_
_entity_poly.entity_id
_entity_poly.type
_entity_poly.pdbx_seq_one_letter_code
_entity_poly.pdbx_strand_id
1 'polypeptide(L)'
;MLRYLFESTVARCIEEGLVSGQRMAVDASFIEADANKQNSTPKEEWDPAQVDPADAPRADREYPETLDEAAFGAASEVQPKFTSHSDPASQWTAARKGPAFFSYSDNNLIDMDHGVIVDVEATRSIRQAEVGSTRTMLDRVKARFDLHPERLIADTACGTGPMLGWQVERKTAPHIPVFDKSER
;
A
#
# COMPACT_ATOMS: atom_id res chain seq x y z
N MET A 1 -9.33 6.56 -15.95
CA MET A 1 -10.58 7.32 -15.68
C MET A 1 -10.73 7.64 -14.19
N LEU A 2 -10.70 6.65 -13.29
CA LEU A 2 -10.87 6.88 -11.83
C LEU A 2 -9.80 7.78 -11.21
N ARG A 3 -8.51 7.57 -11.56
CA ARG A 3 -7.41 8.42 -11.09
C ARG A 3 -7.61 9.89 -11.43
N TYR A 4 -8.00 10.18 -12.68
CA TYR A 4 -8.27 11.54 -13.13
C TYR A 4 -9.43 12.18 -12.38
N LEU A 5 -10.52 11.44 -12.14
CA LEU A 5 -11.65 11.92 -11.35
C LEU A 5 -11.24 12.24 -9.90
N PHE A 6 -10.47 11.34 -9.28
CA PHE A 6 -9.92 11.53 -7.94
C PHE A 6 -9.03 12.78 -7.89
N GLU A 7 -8.05 12.89 -8.78
CA GLU A 7 -7.12 14.02 -8.81
C GLU A 7 -7.83 15.35 -9.11
N SER A 8 -8.88 15.34 -9.94
CA SER A 8 -9.71 16.53 -10.20
C SER A 8 -10.49 16.96 -8.95
N THR A 9 -10.93 15.99 -8.14
CA THR A 9 -11.62 16.27 -6.87
C THR A 9 -10.65 16.86 -5.86
N VAL A 10 -9.45 16.29 -5.73
CA VAL A 10 -8.37 16.82 -4.88
C VAL A 10 -7.97 18.23 -5.30
N ALA A 11 -7.80 18.48 -6.60
CA ALA A 11 -7.50 19.81 -7.13
C ALA A 11 -8.57 20.84 -6.72
N ARG A 12 -9.85 20.48 -6.81
CA ARG A 12 -10.94 21.36 -6.32
C ARG A 12 -10.84 21.58 -4.81
N CYS A 13 -10.58 20.55 -4.01
CA CYS A 13 -10.39 20.72 -2.55
C CYS A 13 -9.25 21.68 -2.23
N ILE A 14 -8.15 21.66 -2.99
CA ILE A 14 -7.04 22.60 -2.85
C ILE A 14 -7.48 24.02 -3.21
N GLU A 15 -8.15 24.21 -4.35
CA GLU A 15 -8.65 25.52 -4.79
C GLU A 15 -9.60 26.17 -3.76
N GLU A 16 -10.44 25.37 -3.12
CA GLU A 16 -11.39 25.83 -2.09
C GLU A 16 -10.75 25.95 -0.69
N GLY A 17 -9.45 25.68 -0.55
CA GLY A 17 -8.72 25.81 0.72
C GLY A 17 -9.01 24.72 1.75
N LEU A 18 -9.51 23.55 1.32
CA LEU A 18 -9.78 22.40 2.19
C LEU A 18 -8.55 21.52 2.44
N VAL A 19 -7.44 21.79 1.72
CA VAL A 19 -6.18 21.07 1.83
C VAL A 19 -5.09 22.09 2.10
N SER A 20 -4.47 22.06 3.28
CA SER A 20 -3.36 22.97 3.59
C SER A 20 -2.01 22.43 3.13
N GLY A 21 -1.90 21.11 3.00
CA GLY A 21 -0.66 20.42 2.69
C GLY A 21 0.33 20.37 3.83
N GLN A 22 0.02 20.90 5.03
CA GLN A 22 0.98 21.05 6.13
C GLN A 22 1.12 19.79 6.98
N ARG A 23 -0.02 19.18 7.34
CA ARG A 23 -0.10 18.02 8.23
C ARG A 23 -0.77 16.90 7.48
N MET A 24 -0.02 15.84 7.20
CA MET A 24 -0.55 14.67 6.54
C MET A 24 -0.45 13.43 7.41
N ALA A 25 -1.43 12.55 7.28
CA ALA A 25 -1.41 11.22 7.87
C ALA A 25 -1.37 10.14 6.78
N VAL A 26 -0.72 9.02 7.08
CA VAL A 26 -0.83 7.80 6.29
C VAL A 26 -1.45 6.70 7.12
N ASP A 27 -2.42 6.02 6.52
CA ASP A 27 -3.10 4.87 7.09
C ASP A 27 -3.36 3.81 6.01
N ALA A 28 -3.29 2.54 6.41
CA ALA A 28 -3.53 1.41 5.54
C ALA A 28 -4.72 0.59 6.04
N SER A 29 -5.66 0.31 5.15
CA SER A 29 -6.82 -0.51 5.45
C SER A 29 -6.79 -1.82 4.67
N PHE A 30 -6.98 -2.94 5.37
CA PHE A 30 -7.11 -4.24 4.71
C PHE A 30 -8.46 -4.35 4.00
N ILE A 31 -8.41 -4.56 2.69
CA ILE A 31 -9.55 -4.90 1.85
C ILE A 31 -9.47 -6.41 1.57
N GLU A 32 -10.50 -7.15 2.00
CA GLU A 32 -10.60 -8.58 1.71
C GLU A 32 -10.78 -8.77 0.20
N ALA A 33 -9.92 -9.60 -0.40
CA ALA A 33 -10.03 -9.99 -1.79
C ALA A 33 -11.21 -10.97 -1.92
N ASP A 34 -11.93 -10.88 -3.04
CA ASP A 34 -12.98 -11.84 -3.39
C ASP A 34 -12.36 -13.14 -3.91
N ALA A 35 -11.65 -13.84 -3.03
CA ALA A 35 -10.87 -15.02 -3.32
C ALA A 35 -11.23 -16.15 -2.35
N ASN A 36 -11.69 -17.28 -2.92
CA ASN A 36 -12.02 -18.45 -2.11
C ASN A 36 -10.75 -19.08 -1.53
N LYS A 37 -10.65 -19.08 -0.21
CA LYS A 37 -9.50 -19.62 0.55
C LYS A 37 -9.22 -21.10 0.27
N GLN A 38 -10.26 -21.87 -0.01
CA GLN A 38 -10.13 -23.30 -0.33
C GLN A 38 -9.61 -23.52 -1.77
N ASN A 39 -9.73 -22.51 -2.63
CA ASN A 39 -9.20 -22.52 -4.00
C ASN A 39 -7.82 -21.85 -4.03
N SER A 40 -6.88 -22.45 -3.30
CA SER A 40 -5.51 -21.96 -3.17
C SER A 40 -4.51 -23.10 -3.05
N THR A 41 -3.26 -22.82 -3.42
CA THR A 41 -2.14 -23.76 -3.32
C THR A 41 -1.13 -23.27 -2.27
N PRO A 42 -0.62 -24.16 -1.40
CA PRO A 42 0.45 -23.82 -0.48
C PRO A 42 1.74 -23.47 -1.24
N LYS A 43 2.57 -22.62 -0.65
CA LYS A 43 3.78 -22.08 -1.30
C LYS A 43 4.71 -23.14 -1.89
N GLU A 44 4.79 -24.32 -1.29
CA GLU A 44 5.67 -25.41 -1.71
C GLU A 44 5.22 -26.06 -3.02
N GLU A 45 3.94 -25.94 -3.36
CA GLU A 45 3.30 -26.58 -4.51
C GLU A 45 2.92 -25.55 -5.59
N TRP A 46 3.11 -24.26 -5.33
CA TRP A 46 2.78 -23.19 -6.27
C TRP A 46 3.89 -23.01 -7.30
N ASP A 47 3.57 -23.22 -8.58
CA ASP A 47 4.44 -22.95 -9.71
C ASP A 47 3.74 -22.00 -10.70
N PRO A 48 4.11 -20.70 -10.73
CA PRO A 48 3.56 -19.73 -11.68
C PRO A 48 3.77 -20.13 -13.13
N ALA A 49 4.81 -20.93 -13.45
CA ALA A 49 5.13 -21.32 -14.82
C ALA A 49 4.16 -22.38 -15.38
N GLN A 50 3.34 -23.02 -14.54
CA GLN A 50 2.31 -23.96 -14.98
C GLN A 50 0.99 -23.27 -15.38
N VAL A 51 0.86 -21.96 -15.15
CA VAL A 51 -0.33 -21.19 -15.52
C VAL A 51 -0.30 -20.97 -17.03
N ASP A 52 -1.19 -21.63 -17.77
CA ASP A 52 -1.37 -21.36 -19.20
C ASP A 52 -2.11 -20.02 -19.38
N PRO A 53 -1.46 -18.98 -19.95
CA PRO A 53 -2.08 -17.66 -20.11
C PRO A 53 -3.32 -17.68 -21.01
N ALA A 54 -3.46 -18.68 -21.89
CA ALA A 54 -4.61 -18.81 -22.79
C ALA A 54 -5.89 -19.23 -22.05
N ASP A 55 -5.74 -20.09 -21.03
CA ASP A 55 -6.84 -20.64 -20.24
C ASP A 55 -7.01 -19.95 -18.88
N ALA A 56 -6.02 -19.17 -18.45
CA ALA A 56 -6.01 -18.47 -17.19
C ALA A 56 -7.07 -17.34 -17.10
N PRO A 57 -7.73 -17.13 -15.96
CA PRO A 57 -8.46 -15.90 -15.66
C PRO A 57 -7.60 -14.65 -15.82
N ARG A 58 -8.24 -13.48 -15.96
CA ARG A 58 -7.52 -12.21 -16.14
C ARG A 58 -6.51 -11.94 -15.01
N ALA A 59 -6.89 -12.17 -13.75
CA ALA A 59 -6.02 -11.93 -12.59
C ALA A 59 -4.74 -12.78 -12.65
N ASP A 60 -4.87 -14.04 -13.06
CA ASP A 60 -3.74 -14.96 -13.23
C ASP A 60 -2.81 -14.54 -14.37
N ARG A 61 -3.35 -13.95 -15.45
CA ARG A 61 -2.55 -13.42 -16.56
C ARG A 61 -1.81 -12.13 -16.19
N GLU A 62 -2.42 -11.28 -15.37
CA GLU A 62 -1.82 -10.02 -14.91
C GLU A 62 -0.82 -10.25 -13.76
N TYR A 63 -0.93 -11.36 -13.03
CA TYR A 63 -0.06 -11.66 -11.90
C TYR A 63 1.45 -11.61 -12.22
N PRO A 64 1.97 -12.19 -13.32
CA PRO A 64 3.37 -12.05 -13.69
C PRO A 64 3.84 -10.59 -13.83
N GLU A 65 2.97 -9.69 -14.27
CA GLU A 65 3.28 -8.26 -14.41
C GLU A 65 3.45 -7.60 -13.03
N THR A 66 2.71 -8.07 -12.02
CA THR A 66 2.80 -7.57 -10.64
C THR A 66 4.03 -8.06 -9.87
N LEU A 67 4.75 -9.08 -10.36
CA LEU A 67 5.89 -9.66 -9.65
C LEU A 67 7.05 -8.67 -9.50
N ASP A 68 7.27 -7.82 -10.49
CA ASP A 68 8.33 -6.81 -10.47
C ASP A 68 7.84 -5.45 -9.92
N GLU A 69 6.55 -5.33 -9.59
CA GLU A 69 6.00 -4.08 -9.06
C GLU A 69 6.39 -3.87 -7.60
N ALA A 70 6.89 -2.68 -7.29
CA ALA A 70 7.30 -2.30 -5.93
C ALA A 70 6.14 -2.28 -4.91
N ALA A 71 4.90 -2.16 -5.38
CA ALA A 71 3.68 -2.27 -4.57
C ALA A 71 3.26 -3.72 -4.30
N PHE A 72 3.83 -4.69 -5.02
CA PHE A 72 3.41 -6.09 -5.00
C PHE A 72 4.60 -7.04 -4.83
N GLY A 73 5.06 -7.72 -5.90
CA GLY A 73 6.05 -8.78 -5.78
C GLY A 73 7.44 -8.27 -5.37
N ALA A 74 7.89 -7.14 -5.91
CA ALA A 74 9.21 -6.59 -5.61
C ALA A 74 9.30 -5.97 -4.20
N ALA A 75 8.18 -5.81 -3.50
CA ALA A 75 8.17 -5.36 -2.11
C ALA A 75 8.81 -6.38 -1.14
N SER A 76 8.79 -7.67 -1.47
CA SER A 76 9.43 -8.71 -0.67
C SER A 76 9.72 -9.98 -1.46
N GLU A 77 10.92 -10.52 -1.30
CA GLU A 77 11.30 -11.85 -1.81
C GLU A 77 10.55 -13.01 -1.11
N VAL A 78 9.81 -12.73 -0.03
CA VAL A 78 9.09 -13.76 0.73
C VAL A 78 7.79 -14.14 0.01
N GLN A 79 7.73 -15.40 -0.43
CA GLN A 79 6.52 -15.97 -1.02
C GLN A 79 5.38 -16.09 0.00
N PRO A 80 4.13 -15.81 -0.40
CA PRO A 80 2.98 -15.94 0.48
C PRO A 80 2.78 -17.39 0.89
N LYS A 81 2.19 -17.64 2.06
CA LYS A 81 1.96 -19.00 2.56
C LYS A 81 1.04 -19.83 1.64
N PHE A 82 0.04 -19.16 1.09
CA PHE A 82 -0.89 -19.71 0.11
C PHE A 82 -1.06 -18.69 -1.01
N THR A 83 -1.25 -19.18 -2.23
CA THR A 83 -1.57 -18.38 -3.41
C THR A 83 -2.94 -18.76 -3.92
N SER A 84 -3.84 -17.78 -4.10
CA SER A 84 -5.16 -18.02 -4.67
C SER A 84 -5.06 -18.27 -6.17
N HIS A 85 -5.87 -19.19 -6.70
CA HIS A 85 -5.98 -19.42 -8.16
C HIS A 85 -6.92 -18.45 -8.87
N SER A 86 -7.69 -17.64 -8.12
CA SER A 86 -8.54 -16.62 -8.72
C SER A 86 -7.93 -15.23 -8.60
N ASP A 87 -7.00 -15.06 -7.67
CA ASP A 87 -6.33 -13.79 -7.41
C ASP A 87 -4.92 -13.97 -6.79
N PRO A 88 -3.91 -14.35 -7.59
CA PRO A 88 -2.59 -14.72 -7.09
C PRO A 88 -1.79 -13.55 -6.48
N ALA A 89 -2.14 -12.31 -6.82
CA ALA A 89 -1.50 -11.10 -6.29
C ALA A 89 -1.95 -10.78 -4.85
N SER A 90 -3.10 -11.30 -4.42
CA SER A 90 -3.64 -11.07 -3.08
C SER A 90 -2.77 -11.73 -2.00
N GLN A 91 -2.67 -11.08 -0.83
CA GLN A 91 -1.85 -11.59 0.26
C GLN A 91 -2.66 -12.45 1.22
N TRP A 92 -2.19 -13.67 1.48
CA TRP A 92 -2.66 -14.48 2.61
C TRP A 92 -2.24 -13.85 3.95
N THR A 93 -3.20 -13.42 4.77
CA THR A 93 -2.94 -12.75 6.05
C THR A 93 -3.86 -13.22 7.17
N ALA A 94 -3.39 -13.13 8.41
CA ALA A 94 -4.18 -13.37 9.63
C ALA A 94 -4.20 -12.12 10.55
N ALA A 95 -3.93 -10.93 10.00
CA ALA A 95 -3.73 -9.70 10.77
C ALA A 95 -4.94 -9.30 11.65
N ARG A 96 -6.16 -9.69 11.27
CA ARG A 96 -7.40 -9.40 12.03
C ARG A 96 -7.62 -10.29 13.26
N LYS A 97 -6.61 -11.06 13.72
CA LYS A 97 -6.71 -11.97 14.88
C LYS A 97 -7.89 -12.98 14.75
N GLY A 98 -8.21 -13.36 13.53
CA GLY A 98 -9.27 -14.31 13.16
C GLY A 98 -8.77 -15.30 12.10
N PRO A 99 -9.67 -16.05 11.43
CA PRO A 99 -9.29 -16.91 10.32
C PRO A 99 -8.55 -16.11 9.25
N ALA A 100 -7.47 -16.70 8.72
CA ALA A 100 -6.72 -16.07 7.66
C ALA A 100 -7.60 -15.84 6.41
N PHE A 101 -7.24 -14.86 5.59
CA PHE A 101 -7.95 -14.47 4.38
C PHE A 101 -6.98 -13.86 3.37
N PHE A 102 -7.43 -13.71 2.13
CA PHE A 102 -6.69 -13.03 1.08
C PHE A 102 -7.04 -11.53 1.10
N SER A 103 -6.05 -10.65 1.01
CA SER A 103 -6.30 -9.21 1.08
C SER A 103 -5.31 -8.35 0.31
N TYR A 104 -5.78 -7.14 0.01
CA TYR A 104 -4.97 -5.98 -0.38
C TYR A 104 -4.96 -4.93 0.73
N SER A 105 -3.98 -4.05 0.69
CA SER A 105 -3.96 -2.85 1.52
C SER A 105 -4.29 -1.66 0.64
N ASP A 106 -5.30 -0.91 1.06
CA ASP A 106 -5.59 0.43 0.53
C ASP A 106 -4.89 1.45 1.41
N ASN A 107 -3.84 2.07 0.88
CA ASN A 107 -3.04 3.05 1.59
C ASN A 107 -3.53 4.46 1.22
N ASN A 108 -3.87 5.25 2.23
CA ASN A 108 -4.39 6.60 2.06
C ASN A 108 -3.38 7.61 2.58
N LEU A 109 -3.15 8.69 1.82
CA LEU A 109 -2.47 9.90 2.28
C LEU A 109 -3.53 10.98 2.51
N ILE A 110 -3.62 11.48 3.74
CA ILE A 110 -4.74 12.29 4.22
C ILE A 110 -4.22 13.64 4.70
N ASP A 111 -4.74 14.74 4.16
CA ASP A 111 -4.59 16.07 4.74
C ASP A 111 -5.48 16.21 5.97
N MET A 112 -4.88 16.62 7.09
CA MET A 112 -5.53 16.53 8.40
C MET A 112 -6.38 17.75 8.76
N ASP A 113 -6.41 18.81 7.96
CA ASP A 113 -7.18 20.00 8.33
C ASP A 113 -8.68 19.77 8.15
N HIS A 114 -9.05 19.07 7.09
CA HIS A 114 -10.43 18.69 6.79
C HIS A 114 -10.62 17.19 6.54
N GLY A 115 -9.57 16.37 6.70
CA GLY A 115 -9.63 14.92 6.50
C GLY A 115 -9.74 14.52 5.03
N VAL A 116 -9.16 15.31 4.13
CA VAL A 116 -9.22 15.07 2.69
C VAL A 116 -8.16 14.05 2.30
N ILE A 117 -8.55 12.95 1.66
CA ILE A 117 -7.62 12.01 1.06
C ILE A 117 -7.03 12.66 -0.20
N VAL A 118 -5.73 12.93 -0.18
CA VAL A 118 -4.99 13.62 -1.26
C VAL A 118 -4.26 12.65 -2.19
N ASP A 119 -4.04 11.41 -1.75
CA ASP A 119 -3.57 10.31 -2.59
C ASP A 119 -3.99 8.95 -2.04
N VAL A 120 -4.02 7.96 -2.92
CA VAL A 120 -4.28 6.55 -2.59
C VAL A 120 -3.30 5.66 -3.35
N GLU A 121 -2.90 4.56 -2.74
CA GLU A 121 -2.07 3.53 -3.36
C GLU A 121 -2.51 2.14 -2.89
N ALA A 122 -2.96 1.30 -3.82
CA ALA A 122 -3.25 -0.09 -3.54
C ALA A 122 -1.96 -0.90 -3.54
N THR A 123 -1.77 -1.75 -2.54
CA THR A 123 -0.60 -2.63 -2.43
C THR A 123 -0.97 -4.03 -2.01
N ARG A 124 -0.04 -4.96 -2.19
CA ARG A 124 -0.07 -6.22 -1.46
C ARG A 124 -0.05 -5.96 0.05
N SER A 125 -0.80 -6.74 0.83
CA SER A 125 -0.98 -6.54 2.29
C SER A 125 0.24 -6.94 3.13
N ILE A 126 1.39 -6.35 2.86
CA ILE A 126 2.64 -6.55 3.58
C ILE A 126 3.25 -5.21 3.95
N ARG A 127 3.84 -5.14 5.14
CA ARG A 127 4.40 -3.90 5.71
C ARG A 127 5.37 -3.19 4.76
N GLN A 128 6.20 -3.93 4.04
CA GLN A 128 7.19 -3.36 3.13
C GLN A 128 6.52 -2.57 2.00
N ALA A 129 5.43 -3.11 1.45
CA ALA A 129 4.67 -2.45 0.38
C ALA A 129 3.91 -1.23 0.94
N GLU A 130 3.31 -1.34 2.12
CA GLU A 130 2.61 -0.23 2.80
C GLU A 130 3.56 0.92 3.17
N VAL A 131 4.76 0.63 3.65
CA VAL A 131 5.76 1.67 3.92
C VAL A 131 6.30 2.27 2.61
N GLY A 132 6.45 1.44 1.57
CA GLY A 132 6.85 1.88 0.23
C GLY A 132 5.83 2.83 -0.40
N SER A 133 4.53 2.51 -0.28
CA SER A 133 3.43 3.30 -0.83
C SER A 133 3.40 4.73 -0.27
N THR A 134 3.76 4.90 1.01
CA THR A 134 3.90 6.22 1.63
C THR A 134 4.85 7.13 0.82
N ARG A 135 5.99 6.58 0.39
CA ARG A 135 6.97 7.34 -0.40
C ARG A 135 6.42 7.69 -1.77
N THR A 136 5.82 6.70 -2.44
CA THR A 136 5.16 6.88 -3.74
C THR A 136 4.10 7.97 -3.70
N MET A 137 3.21 7.93 -2.70
CA MET A 137 2.14 8.92 -2.53
C MET A 137 2.72 10.32 -2.27
N LEU A 138 3.71 10.46 -1.38
CA LEU A 138 4.34 11.74 -1.08
C LEU A 138 5.06 12.37 -2.28
N ASP A 139 5.74 11.57 -3.10
CA ASP A 139 6.38 12.05 -4.33
C ASP A 139 5.35 12.46 -5.37
N ARG A 140 4.28 11.69 -5.49
CA ARG A 140 3.21 11.94 -6.46
C ARG A 140 2.39 13.18 -6.13
N VAL A 141 1.99 13.40 -4.87
CA VAL A 141 1.29 14.64 -4.49
C VAL A 141 2.18 15.87 -4.64
N LYS A 142 3.49 15.74 -4.40
CA LYS A 142 4.44 16.82 -4.67
C LYS A 142 4.49 17.13 -6.16
N ALA A 143 4.59 16.11 -7.01
CA ALA A 143 4.65 16.31 -8.46
C ALA A 143 3.33 16.83 -9.06
N ARG A 144 2.18 16.40 -8.53
CA ARG A 144 0.85 16.71 -9.09
C ARG A 144 0.26 18.01 -8.57
N PHE A 145 0.46 18.30 -7.29
CA PHE A 145 -0.25 19.36 -6.57
C PHE A 145 0.69 20.31 -5.80
N ASP A 146 2.00 20.13 -5.93
CA ASP A 146 3.04 20.86 -5.20
C ASP A 146 3.01 20.69 -3.67
N LEU A 147 2.20 19.74 -3.16
CA LEU A 147 2.04 19.49 -1.72
C LEU A 147 3.28 18.87 -1.11
N HIS A 148 3.75 19.43 -0.01
CA HIS A 148 4.90 18.94 0.74
C HIS A 148 4.67 19.13 2.25
N PRO A 149 4.37 18.05 2.99
CA PRO A 149 4.02 18.17 4.40
C PRO A 149 5.19 18.57 5.27
N GLU A 150 4.92 19.48 6.19
CA GLU A 150 5.81 19.80 7.31
C GLU A 150 5.83 18.67 8.34
N ARG A 151 4.71 17.94 8.47
CA ARG A 151 4.54 16.87 9.46
C ARG A 151 3.86 15.67 8.83
N LEU A 152 4.44 14.49 9.03
CA LEU A 152 3.85 13.21 8.62
C LEU A 152 3.48 12.40 9.87
N ILE A 153 2.22 11.98 9.95
CA ILE A 153 1.65 11.18 11.02
C ILE A 153 1.43 9.77 10.49
N ALA A 154 1.85 8.76 11.24
CA ALA A 154 1.62 7.37 10.88
C ALA A 154 1.75 6.47 12.11
N ASP A 155 1.35 5.21 11.98
CA ASP A 155 1.49 4.21 13.02
C ASP A 155 2.94 3.73 13.20
N THR A 156 3.17 2.89 14.21
CA THR A 156 4.49 2.31 14.51
C THR A 156 5.03 1.44 13.35
N ALA A 157 4.17 0.92 12.46
CA ALA A 157 4.65 0.14 11.30
C ALA A 157 5.47 1.02 10.34
N CYS A 158 5.18 2.31 10.25
CA CYS A 158 5.97 3.29 9.52
C CYS A 158 7.24 3.78 10.27
N GLY A 159 7.37 3.47 11.56
CA GLY A 159 8.41 3.98 12.45
C GLY A 159 9.81 3.37 12.32
N THR A 160 10.18 2.82 11.15
CA THR A 160 11.52 2.23 10.96
C THR A 160 12.59 3.31 10.79
N GLY A 161 13.82 3.05 11.27
CA GLY A 161 14.96 3.97 11.11
C GLY A 161 15.14 4.51 9.68
N PRO A 162 15.16 3.66 8.63
CA PRO A 162 15.25 4.14 7.24
C PRO A 162 14.10 5.04 6.81
N MET A 163 12.87 4.81 7.30
CA MET A 163 11.72 5.65 6.97
C MET A 163 11.76 7.00 7.69
N LEU A 164 12.16 7.01 8.96
CA LEU A 164 12.34 8.23 9.73
C LEU A 164 13.48 9.10 9.15
N GLY A 165 14.61 8.48 8.79
CA GLY A 165 15.73 9.17 8.14
C GLY A 165 15.31 9.82 6.81
N TRP A 166 14.58 9.08 5.97
CA TRP A 166 14.06 9.59 4.70
C TRP A 166 13.14 10.81 4.86
N GLN A 167 12.34 10.87 5.93
CA GLN A 167 11.51 12.06 6.22
C GLN A 167 12.35 13.27 6.63
N VAL A 168 13.38 13.05 7.45
CA VAL A 168 14.31 14.12 7.87
C VAL A 168 15.05 14.71 6.67
N GLU A 169 15.53 13.87 5.74
CA GLU A 169 16.18 14.32 4.51
C GLU A 169 15.27 15.21 3.65
N ARG A 170 13.96 14.94 3.68
CA ARG A 170 12.94 15.73 3.01
C ARG A 170 12.49 16.97 3.78
N LYS A 171 12.98 17.19 5.00
CA LYS A 171 12.53 18.25 5.92
C LYS A 171 11.06 18.10 6.36
N THR A 172 10.55 16.87 6.37
CA THR A 172 9.25 16.54 6.96
C THR A 172 9.48 16.00 8.36
N ALA A 173 8.80 16.56 9.36
CA ALA A 173 8.93 16.13 10.75
C ALA A 173 8.10 14.85 11.02
N PRO A 174 8.75 13.72 11.36
CA PRO A 174 8.04 12.48 11.65
C PRO A 174 7.29 12.59 12.98
N HIS A 175 5.97 12.44 12.94
CA HIS A 175 5.11 12.25 14.10
C HIS A 175 4.67 10.78 14.14
N ILE A 176 5.65 9.89 14.29
CA ILE A 176 5.51 8.44 14.15
C ILE A 176 6.20 7.77 15.34
N PRO A 177 5.53 6.85 16.07
CA PRO A 177 6.19 6.08 17.12
C PRO A 177 7.35 5.26 16.56
N VAL A 178 8.51 5.30 17.21
CA VAL A 178 9.69 4.54 16.76
C VAL A 178 9.45 3.05 16.90
N PHE A 179 9.73 2.30 15.84
CA PHE A 179 9.73 0.84 15.86
C PHE A 179 11.00 0.34 16.55
N ASP A 180 10.98 0.28 17.87
CA ASP A 180 12.09 -0.21 18.68
C ASP A 180 12.14 -1.76 18.66
N LYS A 181 13.32 -2.30 18.32
CA LYS A 181 13.61 -3.75 18.34
C LYS A 181 14.64 -4.12 19.43
N SER A 182 15.03 -3.17 20.27
CA SER A 182 16.04 -3.36 21.31
C SER A 182 15.52 -4.14 22.52
N GLU A 183 14.22 -4.04 22.80
CA GLU A 183 13.53 -4.91 23.76
C GLU A 183 13.06 -6.16 23.02
N ARG A 184 13.78 -7.26 23.22
CA ARG A 184 13.47 -8.58 22.67
C ARG A 184 13.49 -9.63 23.75
#